data_AF-A0A2T7DUW5-F1
#
_entry.id   AF-A0A2T7DUW5-F1
#
_cell.length_a   1.000
_cell.length_b   1.000
_cell.length_c   1.000
_cell.angle_alpha   90.00
_cell.angle_beta   90.00
_cell.angle_gamma   90.00
#
_symmetry.space_group_name_H-M   'P 1'
#
loop_
_entity.id
_entity.type
_entity.pdbx_description
1 polymer ?
#
loop_
_entity_poly.entity_id
_entity_poly.type
_entity_poly.pdbx_seq_one_letter_code
_entity_poly.pdbx_strand_id
1 'polypeptide(L)'
;MVVINDGSMKDRVVRWCTSDIFGCCSCMLFETVGIPYRHIILAARGEKLEELPLAYILKRFEIRCKRERVYDEEGNLLDEKPIDANEVESWKKISTVRNKVEDLIQQAKGSKEGMDFLVSSVMNIEASLAHILPTTVQTRRDEYEGFIGCQIPDQINIHPPTDVLSKGRSKRIKKSKELPKSRKRKNANQEAPSQ
;
A
#
# COMPACT_ATOMS: atom_id res chain seq x y z
N MET A 1 31.16 -3.82 17.83
CA MET A 1 30.00 -4.75 17.75
C MET A 1 29.20 -4.57 19.03
N VAL A 2 27.88 -4.41 18.93
CA VAL A 2 27.01 -4.11 20.07
C VAL A 2 25.96 -5.22 20.19
N VAL A 3 25.82 -5.82 21.37
CA VAL A 3 24.73 -6.75 21.67
C VAL A 3 23.62 -5.96 22.36
N ILE A 4 22.41 -6.08 21.84
CA ILE A 4 21.23 -5.36 22.33
C ILE A 4 20.17 -6.39 22.69
N ASN A 5 19.87 -6.48 23.99
CA ASN A 5 18.68 -7.13 24.47
C ASN A 5 17.51 -6.13 24.36
N ASP A 6 16.42 -6.55 23.72
CA ASP A 6 15.28 -5.69 23.38
C ASP A 6 13.96 -6.20 23.94
N GLY A 7 14.03 -7.06 24.96
CA GLY A 7 12.88 -7.78 25.52
C GLY A 7 12.31 -8.89 24.63
N SER A 8 12.85 -9.12 23.42
CA SER A 8 12.51 -10.30 22.64
C SER A 8 13.31 -11.53 23.10
N MET A 9 12.81 -12.74 22.80
CA MET A 9 13.46 -14.01 23.19
C MET A 9 14.81 -14.28 22.49
N LYS A 10 15.38 -13.31 21.76
CA LYS A 10 16.63 -13.44 21.00
C LYS A 10 17.42 -12.15 21.10
N ASP A 11 18.63 -12.23 21.67
CA ASP A 11 19.59 -11.12 21.64
C ASP A 11 19.91 -10.71 20.20
N ARG A 12 20.10 -9.41 19.99
CA ARG A 12 20.29 -8.81 18.67
C ARG A 12 21.68 -8.21 18.58
N VAL A 13 22.39 -8.53 17.51
CA VAL A 13 23.78 -8.13 17.32
C VAL A 13 23.84 -7.09 16.23
N VAL A 14 24.31 -5.89 16.59
CA VAL A 14 24.59 -4.80 15.65
C VAL A 14 26.08 -4.79 15.35
N ARG A 15 26.42 -4.96 14.08
CA ARG A 15 27.78 -4.83 13.57
C ARG A 15 27.93 -3.43 12.98
N TRP A 16 28.42 -2.51 13.80
CA TRP A 16 28.64 -1.10 13.45
C TRP A 16 30.01 -0.89 12.79
N CYS A 17 30.04 -0.15 11.69
CA CYS A 17 31.22 0.35 11.00
C CYS A 17 31.30 1.86 11.22
N THR A 18 32.39 2.33 11.85
CA THR A 18 32.63 3.76 12.10
C THR A 18 33.09 4.50 10.85
N SER A 19 33.80 3.85 9.92
CA SER A 19 34.29 4.47 8.69
C SER A 19 33.15 4.87 7.74
N ASP A 20 32.17 3.98 7.56
CA ASP A 20 31.03 4.18 6.65
C ASP A 20 29.79 4.76 7.36
N ILE A 21 29.89 4.97 8.69
CA ILE A 21 28.79 5.38 9.59
C ILE A 21 27.53 4.51 9.36
N PHE A 22 27.75 3.20 9.30
CA PHE A 22 26.74 2.22 8.91
C PHE A 22 26.79 0.96 9.78
N GLY A 23 25.63 0.40 10.09
CA GLY A 23 25.47 -0.75 10.97
C GLY A 23 24.40 -1.73 10.49
N CYS A 24 24.79 -2.99 10.34
CA CYS A 24 23.88 -4.11 10.08
C CYS A 24 23.38 -4.71 11.40
N CYS A 25 22.11 -5.11 11.48
CA CYS A 25 21.57 -5.82 12.64
C CYS A 25 21.16 -7.25 12.29
N SER A 26 21.36 -8.21 13.21
CA SER A 26 20.88 -9.59 13.07
C SER A 26 19.35 -9.74 13.01
N CYS A 27 18.57 -8.66 13.07
CA CYS A 27 17.14 -8.66 12.74
C CYS A 27 16.85 -8.53 11.24
N MET A 28 17.84 -8.11 10.42
CA MET A 28 17.74 -7.90 8.97
C MET A 28 16.60 -6.97 8.50
N LEU A 29 16.06 -6.10 9.37
CA LEU A 29 14.89 -5.28 9.03
C LEU A 29 15.21 -4.15 8.05
N PHE A 30 16.43 -3.60 8.09
CA PHE A 30 16.86 -2.62 7.10
C PHE A 30 17.08 -3.29 5.74
N GLU A 31 17.67 -4.48 5.74
CA GLU A 31 17.94 -5.28 4.56
C GLU A 31 16.67 -5.81 3.88
N THR A 32 15.59 -6.04 4.64
CA THR A 32 14.30 -6.55 4.14
C THR A 32 13.24 -5.47 3.87
N VAL A 33 13.14 -4.45 4.74
CA VAL A 33 12.08 -3.41 4.68
C VAL A 33 12.65 -2.01 4.47
N GLY A 34 13.98 -1.82 4.54
CA GLY A 34 14.63 -0.52 4.38
C GLY A 34 14.48 0.42 5.57
N ILE A 35 13.93 -0.07 6.69
CA ILE A 35 13.67 0.75 7.87
C ILE A 35 14.76 0.46 8.91
N PRO A 36 15.56 1.46 9.31
CA PRO A 36 16.52 1.31 10.41
C PRO A 36 15.78 0.98 11.69
N TYR A 37 15.96 -0.23 12.19
CA TYR A 37 15.23 -0.67 13.39
C TYR A 37 15.85 -0.11 14.67
N ARG A 38 15.11 -0.20 15.79
CA ARG A 38 15.53 0.30 17.12
C ARG A 38 16.96 -0.08 17.50
N HIS A 39 17.46 -1.26 17.11
CA HIS A 39 18.83 -1.70 17.40
C HIS A 39 19.88 -0.81 16.73
N ILE A 40 19.66 -0.48 15.46
CA ILE A 40 20.54 0.38 14.68
C ILE A 40 20.50 1.81 15.24
N ILE A 41 19.31 2.31 15.58
CA ILE A 41 19.12 3.64 16.19
C ILE A 41 19.82 3.72 17.56
N LEU A 42 19.75 2.66 18.38
CA LEU A 42 20.45 2.59 19.67
C LEU A 42 21.98 2.58 19.51
N ALA A 43 22.51 1.85 18.51
CA ALA A 43 23.94 1.88 18.20
C ALA A 43 24.39 3.27 17.73
N ALA A 44 23.65 3.89 16.80
CA ALA A 44 23.91 5.25 16.30
C ALA A 44 23.93 6.31 17.41
N ARG A 45 23.03 6.20 18.39
CA ARG A 45 23.00 7.07 19.59
C ARG A 45 24.21 6.85 20.50
N GLY A 46 24.73 5.63 20.60
CA GLY A 46 25.98 5.35 21.33
C GLY A 46 27.18 6.07 20.74
N GLU A 47 27.21 6.19 19.40
CA GLU A 47 28.22 6.94 18.63
C GLU A 47 27.92 8.45 18.55
N LYS A 48 26.92 8.95 19.30
CA LYS A 48 26.50 10.37 19.38
C LYS A 48 26.08 10.99 18.04
N LEU A 49 25.49 10.21 17.13
CA LEU A 49 24.91 10.74 15.91
C LEU A 49 23.58 11.44 16.20
N GLU A 50 23.51 12.74 15.88
CA GLU A 50 22.30 13.55 16.00
C GLU A 50 21.33 13.33 14.82
N GLU A 51 21.89 13.05 13.63
CA GLU A 51 21.14 12.77 12.40
C GLU A 51 21.30 11.32 11.95
N LEU A 52 20.31 10.81 11.21
CA LEU A 52 20.37 9.48 10.60
C LEU A 52 21.29 9.52 9.35
N PRO A 53 22.33 8.67 9.26
CA PRO A 53 23.23 8.65 8.10
C PRO A 53 22.51 8.41 6.77
N LEU A 54 22.95 9.10 5.70
CA LEU A 54 22.37 8.99 4.37
C LEU A 54 22.33 7.54 3.82
N ALA A 55 23.25 6.68 4.25
CA ALA A 55 23.27 5.25 3.91
C ALA A 55 21.97 4.50 4.30
N TYR A 56 21.17 5.06 5.22
CA TYR A 56 19.87 4.54 5.62
C TYR A 56 18.68 5.15 4.89
N ILE A 57 18.88 6.23 4.12
CA ILE A 57 17.83 6.88 3.35
C ILE A 57 17.80 6.24 1.96
N LEU A 58 16.99 5.19 1.80
CA LEU A 58 16.77 4.57 0.49
C LEU A 58 15.98 5.51 -0.43
N LYS A 59 16.28 5.47 -1.74
CA LYS A 59 15.58 6.22 -2.81
C LYS A 59 14.06 6.31 -2.61
N ARG A 60 13.39 5.21 -2.25
CA ARG A 60 11.92 5.17 -2.06
C ARG A 60 11.38 6.10 -0.97
N PHE A 61 12.22 6.51 -0.01
CA PHE A 61 11.88 7.44 1.07
C PHE A 61 12.25 8.89 0.74
N GLU A 62 12.93 9.15 -0.38
CA GLU A 62 13.18 10.51 -0.84
C GLU A 62 11.88 11.16 -1.36
N ILE A 63 11.73 12.48 -1.12
CA ILE A 63 10.59 13.29 -1.62
C ILE A 63 10.46 13.22 -3.15
N ARG A 64 11.54 12.87 -3.85
CA ARG A 64 11.60 12.77 -5.32
C ARG A 64 11.57 11.33 -5.84
N CYS A 65 11.25 10.34 -5.00
CA CYS A 65 11.28 8.91 -5.38
C CYS A 65 10.43 8.57 -6.62
N LYS A 66 9.29 9.25 -6.80
CA LYS A 66 8.40 9.11 -7.97
C LYS A 66 8.88 9.86 -9.24
N ARG A 67 10.08 10.44 -9.27
CA ARG A 67 10.62 11.15 -10.45
C ARG A 67 11.60 10.32 -11.28
N GLU A 68 11.94 9.12 -10.81
CA GLU A 68 12.77 8.20 -11.57
C GLU A 68 11.89 7.48 -12.59
N ARG A 69 12.19 7.67 -13.87
CA ARG A 69 11.43 7.11 -15.00
C ARG A 69 11.43 5.59 -14.92
N VAL A 70 10.28 5.00 -14.67
CA VAL A 70 10.09 3.55 -14.67
C VAL A 70 9.75 3.11 -16.10
N TYR A 71 10.32 1.99 -16.55
CA TYR A 71 10.07 1.42 -17.87
C TYR A 71 9.57 -0.03 -17.72
N ASP A 72 8.75 -0.50 -18.65
CA ASP A 72 8.37 -1.92 -18.76
C ASP A 72 9.46 -2.77 -19.43
N GLU A 73 9.21 -4.08 -19.58
CA GLU A 73 10.17 -5.02 -20.18
C GLU A 73 10.37 -4.74 -21.68
N GLU A 74 9.40 -4.10 -22.33
CA GLU A 74 9.39 -3.65 -23.71
C GLU A 74 10.06 -2.26 -23.91
N GLY A 75 10.42 -1.57 -22.83
CA GLY A 75 11.08 -0.25 -22.85
C GLY A 75 10.13 0.95 -23.01
N ASN A 76 8.82 0.77 -22.87
CA ASN A 76 7.86 1.86 -22.77
C ASN A 76 7.92 2.49 -21.37
N LEU A 77 7.66 3.79 -21.30
CA LEU A 77 7.65 4.53 -20.04
C LEU A 77 6.35 4.24 -19.26
N LEU A 78 6.48 3.70 -18.04
CA LEU A 78 5.38 3.38 -17.11
C LEU A 78 4.95 4.57 -16.22
N ASP A 79 5.40 5.80 -16.52
CA ASP A 79 5.00 7.00 -15.77
C ASP A 79 3.48 7.21 -15.84
N GLU A 80 2.88 7.62 -14.72
CA GLU A 80 1.65 8.43 -14.77
C GLU A 80 1.95 9.65 -15.64
N LYS A 81 1.07 9.97 -16.62
CA LYS A 81 1.27 10.96 -17.69
C LYS A 81 2.23 12.10 -17.30
N PRO A 82 3.22 12.46 -18.14
CA PRO A 82 4.14 13.54 -17.83
C PRO A 82 3.34 14.79 -17.47
N ILE A 83 3.52 15.28 -16.23
CA ILE A 83 2.74 16.36 -15.64
C ILE A 83 2.75 17.53 -16.63
N ASP A 84 1.58 17.84 -17.20
CA ASP A 84 1.46 18.84 -18.25
C ASP A 84 1.97 20.18 -17.72
N ALA A 85 2.59 21.01 -18.57
CA ALA A 85 3.10 22.31 -18.16
C ALA A 85 1.97 23.18 -17.56
N ASN A 86 0.77 23.05 -18.12
CA ASN A 86 -0.47 23.64 -17.61
C ASN A 86 -0.91 23.05 -16.25
N GLU A 87 -0.73 21.74 -16.04
CA GLU A 87 -1.04 21.09 -14.76
C GLU A 87 -0.05 21.56 -13.67
N VAL A 88 1.26 21.61 -13.94
CA VAL A 88 2.26 22.19 -13.03
C VAL A 88 1.93 23.64 -12.67
N GLU A 89 1.43 24.42 -13.63
CA GLU A 89 0.99 25.79 -13.38
C GLU A 89 -0.27 25.84 -12.51
N SER A 90 -1.23 24.94 -12.72
CA SER A 90 -2.42 24.78 -11.86
C SER A 90 -2.03 24.43 -10.42
N TRP A 91 -1.14 23.44 -10.21
CA TRP A 91 -0.61 23.09 -8.89
C TRP A 91 0.05 24.27 -8.17
N LYS A 92 0.79 25.13 -8.90
CA LYS A 92 1.36 26.37 -8.34
C LYS A 92 0.27 27.35 -7.92
N LYS A 93 -0.73 27.61 -8.77
CA LYS A 93 -1.86 28.50 -8.48
C LYS A 93 -2.64 28.03 -7.24
N ILE A 94 -2.93 26.73 -7.13
CA ILE A 94 -3.56 26.10 -5.97
C ILE A 94 -2.72 26.33 -4.70
N SER A 95 -1.40 26.11 -4.76
CA SER A 95 -0.51 26.35 -3.62
C SER A 95 -0.48 27.83 -3.19
N THR A 96 -0.48 28.77 -4.14
CA THR A 96 -0.50 30.21 -3.85
C THR A 96 -1.80 30.62 -3.15
N VAL A 97 -2.95 30.17 -3.66
CA VAL A 97 -4.26 30.46 -3.05
C VAL A 97 -4.34 29.86 -1.65
N ARG A 98 -3.99 28.58 -1.48
CA ARG A 98 -4.03 27.89 -0.19
C ARG A 98 -3.19 28.61 0.87
N ASN A 99 -1.93 28.91 0.56
CA ASN A 99 -1.03 29.56 1.51
C ASN A 99 -1.57 30.95 1.89
N LYS A 100 -2.13 31.71 0.94
CA LYS A 100 -2.66 33.04 1.21
C LYS A 100 -3.92 33.04 2.07
N VAL A 101 -4.78 32.02 1.91
CA VAL A 101 -5.96 31.82 2.77
C VAL A 101 -5.52 31.42 4.19
N GLU A 102 -4.53 30.54 4.33
CA GLU A 102 -3.96 30.16 5.63
C GLU A 102 -3.37 31.37 6.38
N ASP A 103 -2.58 32.22 5.69
CA ASP A 103 -2.06 33.47 6.25
C ASP A 103 -3.19 34.37 6.79
N LEU A 104 -4.27 34.53 6.02
CA LEU A 104 -5.41 35.35 6.38
C LEU A 104 -6.17 34.78 7.60
N ILE A 105 -6.40 33.46 7.65
CA ILE A 105 -6.99 32.79 8.81
C ILE A 105 -6.11 33.02 10.05
N GLN A 106 -4.80 32.84 9.92
CA GLN A 106 -3.84 33.04 11.00
C GLN A 106 -3.80 34.49 11.50
N GLN A 107 -4.02 35.49 10.63
CA GLN A 107 -4.17 36.90 10.99
C GLN A 107 -5.51 37.19 11.66
N ALA A 108 -6.61 36.65 11.15
CA ALA A 108 -7.97 36.99 11.58
C ALA A 108 -8.44 36.24 12.83
N LYS A 109 -7.90 35.05 13.14
CA LYS A 109 -8.41 34.16 14.20
C LYS A 109 -8.53 34.76 15.62
N GLY A 110 -7.84 35.87 15.90
CA GLY A 110 -7.94 36.60 17.17
C GLY A 110 -9.05 37.66 17.21
N SER A 111 -9.68 37.96 16.08
CA SER A 111 -10.76 38.95 15.95
C SER A 111 -12.02 38.29 15.38
N LYS A 112 -13.12 38.40 16.12
CA LYS A 112 -14.43 37.91 15.66
C LYS A 112 -14.84 38.61 14.35
N GLU A 113 -14.73 39.94 14.31
CA GLU A 113 -15.07 40.77 13.16
C GLU A 113 -14.19 40.43 11.93
N GLY A 114 -12.90 40.13 12.16
CA GLY A 114 -11.99 39.68 11.11
C GLY A 114 -12.36 38.31 10.54
N MET A 115 -12.79 37.38 11.39
CA MET A 115 -13.27 36.07 10.95
C MET A 115 -14.63 36.16 10.23
N ASP A 116 -15.58 36.95 10.74
CA ASP A 116 -16.89 37.18 10.12
C ASP A 116 -16.72 37.83 8.72
N PHE A 117 -15.76 38.76 8.57
CA PHE A 117 -15.36 39.32 7.28
C PHE A 117 -14.75 38.28 6.33
N LEU A 118 -13.85 37.41 6.81
CA LEU A 118 -13.26 36.36 5.97
C LEU A 118 -14.31 35.35 5.50
N VAL A 119 -15.20 34.90 6.39
CA VAL A 119 -16.30 33.98 6.03
C VAL A 119 -17.16 34.61 4.93
N SER A 120 -17.57 35.87 5.10
CA SER A 120 -18.34 36.60 4.10
C SER A 120 -17.60 36.74 2.77
N SER A 121 -16.28 36.98 2.82
CA SER A 121 -15.43 37.09 1.63
C SER A 121 -15.30 35.76 0.87
N VAL A 122 -15.13 34.64 1.59
CA VAL A 122 -15.05 33.30 0.98
C VAL A 122 -16.37 32.91 0.34
N MET A 123 -17.51 33.17 0.99
CA MET A 123 -18.85 32.92 0.43
C MET A 123 -19.09 33.72 -0.86
N ASN A 124 -18.62 34.98 -0.92
CA ASN A 124 -18.69 35.79 -2.14
C ASN A 124 -17.80 35.24 -3.27
N ILE A 125 -16.63 34.69 -2.95
CA ILE A 125 -15.75 34.03 -3.93
C ILE A 125 -16.41 32.75 -4.46
N GLU A 126 -17.00 31.93 -3.59
CA GLU A 126 -17.74 30.71 -3.96
C GLU A 126 -18.90 31.03 -4.92
N ALA A 127 -19.75 32.00 -4.56
CA ALA A 127 -20.85 32.46 -5.42
C ALA A 127 -20.34 32.97 -6.78
N SER A 128 -19.24 33.74 -6.80
CA SER A 128 -18.62 34.23 -8.03
C SER A 128 -18.08 33.09 -8.91
N LEU A 129 -17.47 32.07 -8.28
CA LEU A 129 -16.91 30.92 -8.99
C LEU A 129 -18.01 30.02 -9.58
N ALA A 130 -19.15 29.88 -8.90
CA ALA A 130 -20.33 29.16 -9.38
C ALA A 130 -21.02 29.81 -10.59
N HIS A 131 -20.70 31.08 -10.91
CA HIS A 131 -21.12 31.73 -12.16
C HIS A 131 -20.12 31.52 -13.31
N ILE A 132 -18.85 31.26 -13.02
CA ILE A 132 -17.77 31.11 -14.00
C ILE A 132 -17.61 29.65 -14.42
N LEU A 133 -17.69 28.73 -13.45
CA LEU A 133 -17.71 27.30 -13.69
C LEU A 133 -19.18 26.87 -13.82
N PRO A 134 -19.54 26.04 -14.82
CA PRO A 134 -20.86 25.43 -14.82
C PRO A 134 -21.04 24.62 -13.54
N THR A 135 -22.15 24.80 -12.84
CA THR A 135 -22.52 24.01 -11.67
C THR A 135 -22.91 22.59 -12.09
N THR A 136 -21.97 21.85 -12.67
CA THR A 136 -22.03 20.40 -12.74
C THR A 136 -21.90 19.89 -11.32
N VAL A 137 -23.05 19.78 -10.64
CA VAL A 137 -23.21 18.82 -9.55
C VAL A 137 -23.07 17.44 -10.19
N GLN A 138 -21.83 17.03 -10.44
CA GLN A 138 -21.52 15.64 -10.69
C GLN A 138 -22.03 14.91 -9.46
N THR A 139 -23.01 14.03 -9.67
CA THR A 139 -23.38 13.12 -8.60
C THR A 139 -22.17 12.23 -8.33
N ARG A 140 -22.05 11.70 -7.10
CA ARG A 140 -20.99 10.72 -6.80
C ARG A 140 -21.00 9.54 -7.79
N ARG A 141 -22.17 9.23 -8.38
CA ARG A 141 -22.30 8.24 -9.44
C ARG A 141 -21.52 8.68 -10.69
N ASP A 142 -21.72 9.89 -11.18
CA ASP A 142 -21.00 10.44 -12.34
C ASP A 142 -19.47 10.49 -12.11
N GLU A 143 -19.03 10.84 -10.89
CA GLU A 143 -17.61 10.82 -10.49
C GLU A 143 -17.01 9.40 -10.61
N TYR A 144 -17.69 8.40 -10.02
CA TYR A 144 -17.23 7.01 -10.07
C TYR A 144 -17.31 6.42 -11.48
N GLU A 145 -18.38 6.68 -12.23
CA GLU A 145 -18.55 6.18 -13.59
C GLU A 145 -17.54 6.80 -14.55
N GLY A 146 -17.20 8.08 -14.38
CA GLY A 146 -16.13 8.75 -15.10
C GLY A 146 -14.73 8.21 -14.76
N PHE A 147 -14.48 7.87 -13.49
CA PHE A 147 -13.21 7.28 -13.05
C PHE A 147 -13.02 5.82 -13.51
N ILE A 148 -14.07 5.00 -13.43
CA ILE A 148 -14.04 3.57 -13.81
C ILE A 148 -14.16 3.40 -15.33
N GLY A 149 -14.76 4.36 -16.04
CA GLY A 149 -15.01 4.31 -17.48
C GLY A 149 -16.20 3.44 -17.87
N CYS A 150 -17.06 3.07 -16.92
CA CYS A 150 -18.28 2.31 -17.16
C CYS A 150 -19.42 2.78 -16.25
N GLN A 151 -20.66 2.49 -16.66
CA GLN A 151 -21.86 2.81 -15.88
C GLN A 151 -22.02 1.82 -14.71
N ILE A 152 -22.32 2.32 -13.52
CA ILE A 152 -22.59 1.48 -12.34
C ILE A 152 -23.96 0.82 -12.57
N PRO A 153 -24.07 -0.51 -12.55
CA PRO A 153 -25.36 -1.17 -12.75
C PRO A 153 -26.31 -0.92 -11.57
N ASP A 154 -27.57 -0.58 -11.85
CA ASP A 154 -28.62 -0.39 -10.81
C ASP A 154 -28.92 -1.66 -10.01
N GLN A 155 -28.56 -2.84 -10.55
CA GLN A 155 -28.77 -4.14 -9.92
C GLN A 155 -27.46 -4.93 -9.88
N ILE A 156 -26.98 -5.22 -8.68
CA ILE A 156 -25.80 -6.08 -8.45
C ILE A 156 -26.28 -7.42 -7.92
N ASN A 157 -26.06 -8.50 -8.67
CA ASN A 157 -26.42 -9.86 -8.26
C ASN A 157 -25.18 -10.57 -7.68
N ILE A 158 -24.95 -10.40 -6.37
CA ILE A 158 -23.81 -10.99 -5.68
C ILE A 158 -24.11 -12.47 -5.41
N HIS A 159 -23.61 -13.35 -6.28
CA HIS A 159 -23.58 -14.78 -6.00
C HIS A 159 -22.60 -15.07 -4.84
N PRO A 160 -22.92 -16.02 -3.94
CA PRO A 160 -21.92 -16.51 -3.00
C PRO A 160 -20.70 -17.04 -3.79
N PRO A 161 -19.47 -16.91 -3.26
CA PRO A 161 -18.31 -17.51 -3.90
C PRO A 161 -18.59 -18.98 -4.20
N THR A 162 -18.33 -19.42 -5.44
CA THR A 162 -18.41 -20.84 -5.77
C THR A 162 -17.55 -21.61 -4.78
N ASP A 163 -18.13 -22.61 -4.10
CA ASP A 163 -17.43 -23.44 -3.11
C ASP A 163 -16.25 -24.16 -3.77
N VAL A 164 -15.10 -23.49 -3.75
CA VAL A 164 -13.83 -24.05 -4.21
C VAL A 164 -13.42 -25.11 -3.20
N LEU A 165 -13.51 -26.37 -3.62
CA LEU A 165 -13.01 -27.52 -2.87
C LEU A 165 -11.47 -27.44 -2.79
N SER A 166 -10.98 -26.56 -1.91
CA SER A 166 -9.56 -26.27 -1.65
C SER A 166 -8.77 -27.49 -1.17
N LYS A 167 -9.48 -28.54 -0.75
CA LYS A 167 -9.01 -29.92 -0.77
C LYS A 167 -9.73 -30.62 -1.92
N GLY A 168 -9.03 -30.82 -3.04
CA GLY A 168 -9.52 -31.69 -4.12
C GLY A 168 -9.91 -33.07 -3.59
N ARG A 169 -10.75 -33.82 -4.31
CA ARG A 169 -11.53 -35.01 -3.86
C ARG A 169 -10.68 -36.21 -3.36
N SER A 170 -9.88 -36.01 -2.33
CA SER A 170 -9.02 -37.00 -1.69
C SER A 170 -9.88 -37.89 -0.80
N LYS A 171 -10.40 -38.98 -1.36
CA LYS A 171 -10.99 -40.07 -0.58
C LYS A 171 -9.94 -40.53 0.44
N ARG A 172 -10.28 -40.48 1.74
CA ARG A 172 -9.40 -40.96 2.82
C ARG A 172 -8.93 -42.39 2.52
N ILE A 173 -7.61 -42.57 2.46
CA ILE A 173 -7.00 -43.90 2.35
C ILE A 173 -7.35 -44.67 3.64
N LYS A 174 -8.09 -45.76 3.49
CA LYS A 174 -8.50 -46.63 4.61
C LYS A 174 -7.37 -47.60 4.96
N LYS A 175 -7.11 -47.81 6.26
CA LYS A 175 -6.15 -48.84 6.72
C LYS A 175 -6.72 -50.24 6.42
N SER A 176 -5.86 -51.24 6.25
CA SER A 176 -6.29 -52.61 5.88
C SER A 176 -7.26 -53.28 6.87
N LYS A 177 -7.34 -52.82 8.13
CA LYS A 177 -8.35 -53.24 9.12
C LYS A 177 -9.75 -52.67 8.87
N GLU A 178 -9.86 -51.58 8.11
CA GLU A 178 -11.12 -50.92 7.72
C GLU A 178 -11.66 -51.44 6.36
N LEU A 179 -10.91 -52.31 5.67
CA LEU A 179 -11.35 -52.96 4.44
C LEU A 179 -12.15 -54.24 4.75
N PRO A 180 -13.25 -54.52 4.04
CA PRO A 180 -14.03 -55.74 4.25
C PRO A 180 -13.20 -56.98 3.91
N LYS A 181 -13.24 -57.99 4.78
CA LYS A 181 -12.54 -59.27 4.57
C LYS A 181 -13.06 -59.96 3.31
N SER A 182 -12.17 -60.39 2.43
CA SER A 182 -12.52 -61.15 1.24
C SER A 182 -13.22 -62.47 1.61
N ARG A 183 -14.42 -62.69 1.07
CA ARG A 183 -15.11 -63.98 1.21
C ARG A 183 -14.35 -65.03 0.39
N LYS A 184 -13.79 -66.05 1.04
CA LYS A 184 -13.26 -67.24 0.35
C LYS A 184 -14.38 -67.89 -0.45
N ARG A 185 -14.29 -67.88 -1.79
CA ARG A 185 -15.14 -68.72 -2.64
C ARG A 185 -14.68 -70.17 -2.47
N LYS A 186 -15.62 -71.10 -2.28
CA LYS A 186 -15.34 -72.54 -2.39
C LYS A 186 -15.22 -72.86 -3.89
N ASN A 187 -14.16 -73.56 -4.27
CA ASN A 187 -14.03 -74.08 -5.63
C ASN A 187 -14.94 -75.29 -5.81
N ALA A 188 -15.57 -75.38 -6.97
CA ALA A 188 -16.08 -76.62 -7.53
C ALA A 188 -15.64 -76.69 -9.00
N ASN A 189 -14.96 -77.78 -9.35
CA ASN A 189 -14.71 -78.29 -10.70
C ASN A 189 -16.03 -78.43 -11.51
N GLN A 190 -16.10 -78.62 -12.83
CA GLN A 190 -15.15 -78.87 -13.95
C GLN A 190 -15.86 -78.34 -15.24
N GLU A 191 -15.36 -78.32 -16.48
CA GLU A 191 -14.16 -78.89 -17.12
C GLU A 191 -13.54 -77.82 -18.07
N ALA A 192 -13.51 -78.07 -19.39
CA ALA A 192 -13.00 -77.22 -20.47
C ALA A 192 -13.75 -77.55 -21.80
N PRO A 193 -13.60 -76.78 -22.90
CA PRO A 193 -14.56 -76.72 -24.00
C PRO A 193 -14.28 -77.69 -25.17
N SER A 194 -15.19 -77.76 -26.14
CA SER A 194 -14.87 -78.09 -27.54
C SER A 194 -15.90 -77.54 -28.53
N GLN A 195 -15.38 -76.77 -29.49
CA GLN A 195 -15.90 -76.42 -30.84
C GLN A 195 -17.25 -75.68 -30.92
#